data_AF-A0AAW6XWX0-F1
#
_entry.id   AF-A0AAW6XWX0-F1
#
_cell.length_a   1.000
_cell.length_b   1.000
_cell.length_c   1.000
_cell.angle_alpha   90.00
_cell.angle_beta   90.00
_cell.angle_gamma   90.00
#
_symmetry.space_group_name_H-M   'P 1'
#
loop_
_entity.id
_entity.type
_entity.pdbx_description
1 polymer ?
#
loop_
_entity_poly.entity_id
_entity_poly.type
_entity_poly.pdbx_seq_one_letter_code
_entity_poly.pdbx_strand_id
1 'polypeptide(L)'
;KAMDKPMLLNGATIFGEKNGHLLGGGEKGPEVIMGLDTLQNMSAGANTQMLSVMNQILAIMDAYFPQFSNQSIVLDSGELVGGIANKMDSELFKLQTRKTRGW
;
A
#
# COMPACT_ATOMS: atom_id res chain seq x y z
N LYS A 1 21.11 -25.93 -21.73
CA LYS A 1 20.24 -25.72 -20.54
C LYS A 1 20.53 -24.31 -20.03
N ALA A 2 19.52 -23.45 -19.85
CA ALA A 2 19.74 -22.13 -19.26
C ALA A 2 20.38 -22.29 -17.86
N MET A 3 21.28 -21.39 -17.46
CA MET A 3 22.09 -21.52 -16.24
C MET A 3 21.21 -21.72 -14.99
N ASP A 4 21.24 -22.94 -14.44
CA ASP A 4 20.51 -23.31 -13.22
C ASP A 4 21.04 -22.59 -11.96
N LYS A 5 22.27 -22.05 -12.01
CA LYS A 5 22.93 -21.32 -10.92
C LYS A 5 23.45 -19.97 -11.41
N PRO A 6 23.12 -18.85 -10.74
CA PRO A 6 23.72 -17.56 -11.05
C PRO A 6 25.25 -17.60 -10.92
N MET A 7 25.95 -16.93 -11.83
CA MET A 7 27.41 -16.78 -11.79
C MET A 7 27.77 -15.31 -11.62
N LEU A 8 28.74 -15.05 -10.74
CA LEU A 8 29.34 -13.72 -10.54
C LEU A 8 30.60 -13.61 -11.39
N LEU A 9 30.68 -12.55 -12.19
CA LEU A 9 31.84 -12.22 -13.01
C LEU A 9 32.56 -11.03 -12.38
N ASN A 10 33.84 -11.21 -12.05
CA ASN A 10 34.67 -10.18 -11.43
C ASN A 10 35.64 -9.54 -12.44
N GLY A 11 35.42 -9.76 -13.73
CA GLY A 11 36.28 -9.30 -14.82
C GLY A 11 35.84 -9.87 -16.17
N ALA A 12 36.66 -9.66 -17.20
CA ALA A 12 36.38 -10.14 -18.55
C ALA A 12 36.14 -11.65 -18.57
N THR A 13 34.96 -12.06 -19.03
CA THR A 13 34.49 -13.45 -19.00
C THR A 13 33.94 -13.85 -20.37
N ILE A 14 34.33 -15.04 -20.83
CA ILE A 14 33.77 -15.68 -22.02
C ILE A 14 32.56 -16.53 -21.63
N PHE A 15 31.40 -16.29 -22.23
CA PHE A 15 30.15 -16.98 -21.90
C PHE A 15 29.57 -17.79 -23.08
N GLY A 16 30.20 -17.78 -24.24
CA GLY A 16 29.81 -18.65 -25.35
C GLY A 16 30.64 -18.46 -26.61
N GLU A 17 30.22 -19.12 -27.67
CA GLU A 17 30.78 -19.01 -29.02
C GLU A 17 29.63 -18.92 -30.02
N LYS A 18 29.78 -18.06 -31.03
CA LYS A 18 28.83 -17.95 -32.14
C LYS A 18 29.59 -17.76 -33.43
N ASN A 19 29.33 -18.63 -34.40
CA ASN A 19 29.93 -18.59 -35.74
C ASN A 19 31.48 -18.56 -35.71
N GLY A 20 32.13 -19.32 -34.82
CA GLY A 20 33.58 -19.34 -34.71
C GLY A 20 34.19 -18.20 -33.90
N HIS A 21 33.38 -17.29 -33.35
CA HIS A 21 33.84 -16.18 -32.51
C HIS A 21 33.43 -16.38 -31.06
N LEU A 22 34.38 -16.21 -30.14
CA LEU A 22 34.11 -16.21 -28.71
C LEU A 22 33.30 -14.96 -28.34
N LEU A 23 32.22 -15.17 -27.59
CA LEU A 23 31.40 -14.12 -27.01
C LEU A 23 31.84 -13.90 -25.57
N GLY A 24 32.34 -12.70 -25.30
CA GLY A 24 32.76 -12.28 -23.97
C GLY A 24 32.08 -10.99 -23.53
N GLY A 25 32.03 -10.79 -22.23
CA GLY A 25 31.52 -9.58 -21.56
C GLY A 25 32.34 -9.26 -20.33
N GLY A 26 32.02 -8.16 -19.66
CA GLY A 26 32.71 -7.68 -18.48
C GLY A 26 32.84 -6.17 -18.46
N GLU A 27 32.01 -5.52 -17.65
CA GLU A 27 32.09 -4.12 -17.27
C GLU A 27 33.04 -3.91 -16.08
N LYS A 28 33.32 -2.63 -15.77
CA LYS A 28 34.07 -2.28 -14.55
C LYS A 28 33.16 -2.46 -13.32
N GLY A 29 33.15 -3.67 -12.77
CA GLY A 29 32.41 -4.02 -11.56
C GLY A 29 31.96 -5.48 -11.55
N PRO A 30 31.38 -5.98 -10.46
CA PRO A 30 30.83 -7.33 -10.41
C PRO A 30 29.55 -7.43 -11.26
N GLU A 31 29.49 -8.38 -12.19
CA GLU A 31 28.31 -8.67 -13.01
C GLU A 31 27.71 -10.03 -12.63
N VAL A 32 26.38 -10.17 -12.67
CA VAL A 32 25.70 -11.44 -12.41
C VAL A 32 25.04 -11.94 -13.69
N ILE A 33 25.42 -13.14 -14.13
CA ILE A 33 24.73 -13.87 -15.20
C ILE A 33 23.81 -14.90 -14.58
N MET A 34 22.52 -14.86 -14.94
CA MET A 34 21.51 -15.79 -14.44
C MET A 34 20.50 -16.14 -15.54
N GLY A 35 19.89 -17.33 -15.44
CA GLY A 35 18.80 -17.72 -16.32
C GLY A 35 17.56 -16.82 -16.17
N LEU A 36 16.80 -16.67 -17.25
CA LEU A 36 15.57 -15.87 -17.27
C LEU A 36 14.57 -16.33 -16.21
N ASP A 37 14.39 -17.63 -16.04
CA ASP A 37 13.47 -18.21 -15.04
C ASP A 37 13.89 -17.81 -13.61
N THR A 38 15.19 -17.83 -13.32
CA THR A 38 15.74 -17.42 -12.02
C THR A 38 15.50 -15.94 -11.77
N LEU A 39 15.64 -15.08 -12.80
CA LEU A 39 15.36 -13.65 -12.71
C LEU A 39 13.86 -13.40 -12.46
N GLN A 40 13.00 -14.08 -13.20
CA GLN A 40 11.55 -13.99 -13.04
C GLN A 40 11.11 -14.43 -11.64
N ASN A 41 11.67 -15.53 -11.12
CA ASN A 41 11.38 -16.00 -9.77
C ASN A 41 11.81 -15.00 -8.68
N MET A 42 12.95 -14.32 -8.85
CA MET A 42 13.36 -13.26 -7.92
C MET A 42 12.40 -12.06 -7.95
N SER A 43 11.86 -11.72 -9.13
CA SER A 43 10.89 -10.63 -9.27
C SER A 43 9.48 -10.97 -8.77
N ALA A 44 9.08 -12.25 -8.84
CA ALA A 44 7.73 -12.70 -8.48
C ALA A 44 7.40 -12.49 -7.00
N GLY A 45 8.41 -12.46 -6.13
CA GLY A 45 8.26 -12.23 -4.69
C GLY A 45 8.09 -10.77 -4.28
N ALA A 46 8.42 -9.80 -5.14
CA ALA A 46 8.62 -8.40 -4.75
C ALA A 46 7.36 -7.73 -4.17
N ASN A 47 6.16 -8.19 -4.58
CA ASN A 47 4.89 -7.55 -4.18
C ASN A 47 4.07 -8.39 -3.19
N THR A 48 4.58 -9.54 -2.74
CA THR A 48 3.81 -10.46 -1.87
C THR A 48 3.52 -9.85 -0.50
N GLN A 49 4.46 -9.08 0.05
CA GLN A 49 4.30 -8.35 1.31
C GLN A 49 3.21 -7.27 1.19
N MET A 50 3.19 -6.52 0.08
CA MET A 50 2.17 -5.49 -0.15
C MET A 50 0.77 -6.09 -0.31
N LEU A 51 0.66 -7.23 -1.00
CA LEU A 51 -0.61 -7.97 -1.11
C LEU A 51 -1.12 -8.42 0.28
N SER A 52 -0.22 -8.87 1.16
CA SER A 52 -0.58 -9.25 2.53
C SER A 52 -1.14 -8.07 3.34
N VAL A 53 -0.52 -6.89 3.23
CA VAL A 53 -1.00 -5.67 3.92
C VAL A 53 -2.38 -5.26 3.38
N MET A 54 -2.59 -5.32 2.07
CA MET A 54 -3.90 -4.99 1.47
C MET A 54 -5.01 -5.93 1.95
N ASN A 55 -4.72 -7.23 2.08
CA ASN A 55 -5.69 -8.18 2.63
C ASN A 55 -6.03 -7.91 4.11
N GLN A 56 -5.04 -7.48 4.91
CA GLN A 56 -5.29 -7.07 6.29
C GLN A 56 -6.17 -5.82 6.37
N ILE A 57 -5.92 -4.81 5.51
CA ILE A 57 -6.75 -3.61 5.43
C ILE A 57 -8.18 -4.00 5.07
N LEU A 58 -8.39 -4.82 4.04
CA LEU A 58 -9.73 -5.26 3.64
C LEU A 58 -10.44 -6.02 4.76
N ALA A 59 -9.73 -6.87 5.51
CA ALA A 59 -10.30 -7.58 6.65
C ALA A 59 -10.73 -6.64 7.79
N ILE A 60 -9.94 -5.60 8.08
CA ILE A 60 -10.34 -4.55 9.04
C ILE A 60 -11.54 -3.78 8.50
N MET A 61 -11.54 -3.44 7.20
CA MET A 61 -12.65 -2.74 6.60
C MET A 61 -13.96 -3.54 6.71
N ASP A 62 -13.92 -4.83 6.37
CA ASP A 62 -15.10 -5.72 6.46
C ASP A 62 -15.57 -5.91 7.90
N ALA A 63 -14.66 -6.05 8.86
CA ALA A 63 -15.02 -6.21 10.27
C ALA A 63 -15.66 -4.95 10.87
N TYR A 64 -15.15 -3.75 10.53
CA TYR A 64 -15.51 -2.51 11.23
C TYR A 64 -16.43 -1.56 10.44
N PHE A 65 -16.42 -1.56 9.10
CA PHE A 65 -17.28 -0.63 8.34
C PHE A 65 -18.79 -0.90 8.39
N PRO A 66 -19.26 -2.16 8.34
CA PRO A 66 -20.70 -2.46 8.43
C PRO A 66 -21.32 -1.94 9.73
N GLN A 67 -20.50 -1.85 10.79
CA GLN A 67 -20.90 -1.33 12.09
C GLN A 67 -21.36 0.13 12.00
N PHE A 68 -20.74 0.96 11.14
CA PHE A 68 -21.14 2.36 10.97
C PHE A 68 -22.44 2.54 10.19
N SER A 69 -22.84 1.57 9.37
CA SER A 69 -24.09 1.70 8.58
C SER A 69 -25.36 1.55 9.41
N ASN A 70 -25.28 0.82 10.54
CA ASN A 70 -26.41 0.53 11.42
C ASN A 70 -26.26 1.14 12.82
N GLN A 71 -25.18 1.87 13.10
CA GLN A 71 -25.02 2.60 14.34
C GLN A 71 -25.66 3.98 14.20
N SER A 72 -26.80 4.20 14.85
CA SER A 72 -27.16 5.56 15.23
C SER A 72 -26.10 6.05 16.22
N ILE A 73 -25.53 7.24 15.96
CA ILE A 73 -24.71 7.92 16.95
C ILE A 73 -25.67 8.33 18.08
N VAL A 74 -25.88 7.43 19.04
CA VAL A 74 -26.65 7.74 20.24
C VAL A 74 -25.72 8.52 21.16
N LEU A 75 -26.01 9.80 21.34
CA LEU A 75 -25.31 10.66 22.30
C LEU A 75 -25.80 10.34 23.73
N ASP A 76 -25.69 9.07 24.15
CA ASP A 76 -26.35 8.55 25.36
C ASP A 76 -25.58 8.85 26.66
N SER A 77 -24.32 9.30 26.58
CA SER A 77 -23.48 9.39 27.79
C SER A 77 -23.73 10.64 28.64
N GLY A 78 -24.63 11.55 28.26
CA GLY A 78 -24.92 12.80 28.97
C GLY A 78 -23.77 13.82 28.99
N GLU A 79 -22.51 13.37 28.91
CA GLU A 79 -21.30 14.18 28.92
C GLU A 79 -21.11 14.95 27.60
N LEU A 80 -21.26 14.26 26.45
CA LEU A 80 -21.16 14.94 25.16
C LEU A 80 -22.33 15.92 24.96
N VAL A 81 -23.55 15.49 25.30
CA VAL A 81 -24.76 16.32 25.21
C VAL A 81 -24.67 17.51 26.16
N GLY A 82 -24.26 17.31 27.41
CA GLY A 82 -24.06 18.38 28.39
C GLY A 82 -22.99 19.40 27.95
N GLY A 83 -21.92 18.94 27.33
CA GLY A 83 -20.85 19.80 26.81
C GLY A 83 -21.27 20.67 25.62
N ILE A 84 -22.19 20.17 24.77
CA ILE A 84 -22.63 20.89 23.55
C ILE A 84 -23.96 21.63 23.71
N ALA A 85 -24.81 21.25 24.69
CA ALA A 85 -26.17 21.77 24.84
C ALA A 85 -26.21 23.30 24.97
N ASN A 86 -25.39 23.89 25.86
CA ASN A 86 -25.39 25.33 26.08
C ASN A 86 -24.97 26.13 24.83
N LYS A 87 -23.98 25.62 24.07
CA LYS A 87 -23.52 26.25 22.83
C LYS A 87 -24.60 26.15 21.75
N MET A 88 -25.23 24.98 21.64
CA MET A 88 -26.31 24.74 20.70
C MET A 88 -27.52 25.64 20.97
N ASP A 89 -27.91 25.78 22.23
CA ASP A 89 -29.02 26.65 22.65
C ASP A 89 -28.76 28.13 22.28
N SER A 90 -27.53 28.61 22.50
CA SER A 90 -27.12 29.96 22.10
C SER A 90 -27.20 30.20 20.58
N GLU A 91 -26.77 29.22 19.77
CA GLU A 91 -26.83 29.35 18.31
C GLU A 91 -28.27 29.26 17.78
N LEU A 92 -29.10 28.38 18.35
CA LEU A 92 -30.52 28.28 18.01
C LEU A 92 -31.26 29.57 18.36
N PHE A 93 -30.97 30.19 19.51
CA PHE A 93 -31.53 31.49 19.88
C PHE A 93 -31.16 32.59 18.87
N LYS A 94 -29.89 32.65 18.45
CA LYS A 94 -29.44 33.61 17.41
C LYS A 94 -30.16 33.38 16.09
N LEU A 95 -30.30 32.13 15.65
CA LEU A 95 -31.01 31.78 14.42
C LEU A 95 -32.49 32.16 14.50
N GLN A 96 -33.15 31.89 15.62
CA GLN A 96 -34.54 32.27 15.83
C GLN A 96 -34.72 33.79 15.80
N THR A 97 -33.80 34.53 16.42
CA THR A 97 -33.79 36.00 16.40
C THR A 97 -33.53 36.57 14.99
N ARG A 98 -32.77 35.86 14.14
CA ARG A 98 -32.56 36.25 12.74
C ARG A 98 -33.80 36.00 11.89
N LYS A 99 -34.42 34.82 12.03
CA LYS A 99 -35.69 34.49 11.35
C LYS A 99 -36.81 35.47 11.66
N THR A 100 -36.97 35.85 12.92
CA THR A 100 -38.00 36.84 13.31
C THR A 100 -37.70 38.25 12.77
N ARG A 101 -36.46 38.53 12.39
CA ARG A 101 -36.04 39.78 11.74
C ARG A 101 -36.04 39.71 10.21
N GLY A 102 -36.47 38.59 9.62
CA GLY A 102 -36.58 38.40 8.18
C GLY A 102 -35.26 38.12 7.45
N TRP A 103 -34.25 37.61 8.15
CA TRP A 103 -32.96 37.19 7.61
C TRP A 103 -32.87 35.67 7.49
#